data_AF-A0A936DHN5-F1
#
_entry.id   AF-A0A936DHN5-F1
#
_cell.length_a   1.000
_cell.length_b   1.000
_cell.length_c   1.000
_cell.angle_alpha   90.00
_cell.angle_beta   90.00
_cell.angle_gamma   90.00
#
_symmetry.space_group_name_H-M   'P 1'
#
loop_
_entity.id
_entity.type
_entity.pdbx_description
1 polymer ?
#
loop_
_entity_poly.entity_id
_entity_poly.type
_entity_poly.pdbx_seq_one_letter_code
_entity_poly.pdbx_strand_id
1 'polypeptide(L)'
;MRCASCHGPDGSGNGSAGRALKVPPRDFRTAEFRYSSTPAGELPSDDDLMATVRDGRIDNGMPAWNTLTPDDLHAVVQYIKTFSPRWAQAPSSAP
;
A
#
# COMPACT_ATOMS: atom_id res chain seq x y z
N MET A 1 1.48 6.96 14.78
CA MET A 1 0.39 6.95 13.76
C MET A 1 0.83 7.76 12.54
N ARG A 2 1.67 7.19 11.66
CA ARG A 2 2.19 7.91 10.48
C ARG A 2 1.46 7.56 9.18
N CYS A 3 1.03 6.30 9.03
CA CYS A 3 0.28 5.83 7.85
C CYS A 3 -1.24 6.02 8.04
N ALA A 4 -1.75 5.67 9.21
CA ALA A 4 -3.19 5.67 9.52
C ALA A 4 -3.84 7.07 9.52
N SER A 5 -3.07 8.14 9.70
CA SER A 5 -3.59 9.51 9.58
C SER A 5 -4.13 9.81 8.18
N CYS A 6 -3.55 9.19 7.14
CA CYS A 6 -4.00 9.30 5.76
C CYS A 6 -4.81 8.08 5.32
N HIS A 7 -4.32 6.87 5.61
CA HIS A 7 -4.94 5.63 5.12
C HIS A 7 -6.07 5.08 6.00
N GLY A 8 -6.33 5.68 7.17
CA GLY A 8 -7.27 5.16 8.16
C GLY A 8 -6.70 3.98 8.95
N PRO A 9 -7.18 3.73 10.18
CA PRO A 9 -6.75 2.57 10.97
C PRO A 9 -7.24 1.24 10.38
N ASP A 10 -8.32 1.28 9.59
CA ASP A 10 -8.94 0.14 8.92
C ASP A 10 -8.47 -0.06 7.47
N GLY A 11 -7.49 0.73 7.02
CA GLY A 11 -6.94 0.68 5.67
C GLY A 11 -7.88 1.22 4.57
N SER A 12 -8.98 1.89 4.93
CA SER A 12 -10.00 2.35 3.98
C SER A 12 -9.59 3.53 3.10
N GLY A 13 -8.45 4.16 3.36
CA GLY A 13 -8.04 5.40 2.70
C GLY A 13 -8.71 6.66 3.25
N ASN A 14 -9.56 6.55 4.28
CA ASN A 14 -10.38 7.65 4.81
C ASN A 14 -9.78 8.34 6.05
N GLY A 15 -8.46 8.32 6.20
CA GLY A 15 -7.80 9.01 7.30
C GLY A 15 -8.05 10.52 7.23
N SER A 16 -8.10 11.19 8.38
CA SER A 16 -8.43 12.62 8.49
C SER A 16 -7.52 13.52 7.66
N ALA A 17 -6.22 13.21 7.58
CA ALA A 17 -5.26 13.94 6.75
C ALA A 17 -5.41 13.60 5.25
N GLY A 18 -5.83 12.37 4.93
CA GLY A 18 -6.03 11.92 3.54
C GLY A 18 -7.14 12.67 2.81
N ARG A 19 -8.16 13.13 3.54
CA ARG A 19 -9.31 13.89 3.00
C ARG A 19 -8.93 15.23 2.37
N ALA A 20 -7.78 15.80 2.75
CA ALA A 20 -7.29 17.06 2.20
C ALA A 20 -6.46 16.89 0.92
N LEU A 21 -6.13 15.66 0.54
CA LEU A 21 -5.32 15.38 -0.66
C LEU A 21 -6.19 15.40 -1.92
N LYS A 22 -5.63 15.95 -3.00
CA LYS A 22 -6.27 15.95 -4.32
C LYS A 22 -6.49 14.54 -4.86
N VAL A 23 -5.55 13.63 -4.57
CA VAL A 23 -5.66 12.21 -4.88
C VAL A 23 -5.88 11.48 -3.56
N PRO A 24 -7.03 10.79 -3.38
CA PRO A 24 -7.30 10.09 -2.14
C PRO A 24 -6.29 8.96 -1.91
N PRO A 25 -5.90 8.69 -0.65
CA PRO A 25 -5.12 7.51 -0.32
C PRO A 25 -5.83 6.23 -0.75
N ARG A 26 -5.05 5.18 -1.02
CA ARG A 26 -5.58 3.90 -1.47
C ARG A 26 -6.41 3.23 -0.38
N ASP A 27 -7.57 2.70 -0.76
CA ASP A 27 -8.31 1.69 0.02
C ASP A 27 -7.62 0.33 -0.16
N PHE A 28 -6.95 -0.15 0.88
CA PHE A 28 -6.22 -1.41 0.84
C PHE A 28 -7.13 -2.64 0.84
N ARG A 29 -8.41 -2.47 1.21
CA ARG A 29 -9.38 -3.57 1.33
C ARG A 29 -9.77 -4.15 -0.03
N THR A 30 -9.71 -3.33 -1.08
CA THR A 30 -9.99 -3.77 -2.47
C THR A 30 -8.83 -4.55 -3.09
N ALA A 31 -7.62 -4.41 -2.52
CA ALA A 31 -6.36 -4.90 -3.08
C ALA A 31 -6.08 -4.46 -4.53
N GLU A 32 -6.55 -3.27 -4.92
CA GLU A 32 -6.30 -2.70 -6.25
C GLU A 32 -5.23 -1.61 -6.18
N PHE A 33 -4.07 -1.84 -6.79
CA PHE A 33 -2.95 -0.93 -6.70
C PHE A 33 -2.63 -0.31 -8.06
N ARG A 34 -2.27 0.98 -8.05
CA ARG A 34 -1.96 1.74 -9.27
C ARG A 34 -0.58 1.44 -9.82
N TYR A 35 0.38 1.18 -8.93
CA TYR A 35 1.78 0.97 -9.27
C TYR A 35 2.04 -0.52 -9.10
N SER A 36 2.05 -1.24 -10.21
CA SER A 36 2.28 -2.67 -10.26
C SER A 36 3.07 -3.00 -11.52
N SER A 37 3.99 -3.95 -11.40
CA SER A 37 4.65 -4.59 -12.54
C SER A 37 3.83 -5.76 -13.10
N THR A 38 2.80 -6.22 -12.37
CA THR A 38 1.92 -7.30 -12.78
C THR A 38 0.80 -6.84 -13.74
N PRO A 39 0.20 -7.75 -14.52
CA PRO A 39 -0.92 -7.42 -15.40
C PRO A 39 -2.08 -6.72 -14.69
N ALA A 40 -2.83 -5.91 -15.44
CA ALA A 40 -3.96 -5.18 -14.91
C ALA A 40 -5.03 -6.13 -14.32
N GLY A 41 -5.41 -5.88 -13.07
CA GLY A 41 -6.38 -6.69 -12.33
C GLY A 41 -5.77 -7.79 -11.46
N GLU A 42 -4.47 -8.04 -11.62
CA GLU A 42 -3.69 -8.92 -10.74
C GLU A 42 -3.16 -8.17 -9.51
N LEU A 43 -2.75 -8.93 -8.50
CA LEU A 43 -2.13 -8.38 -7.30
C LEU A 43 -0.71 -7.91 -7.62
N PRO A 44 -0.24 -6.77 -7.05
CA PRO A 44 1.14 -6.37 -7.20
C PRO A 44 2.08 -7.30 -6.43
N SER A 45 3.33 -7.34 -6.86
CA SER A 45 4.39 -8.02 -6.11
C SER A 45 4.68 -7.30 -4.78
N ASP A 46 5.33 -7.97 -3.84
CA ASP A 46 5.80 -7.33 -2.61
C ASP A 46 6.80 -6.20 -2.94
N ASP A 47 7.64 -6.37 -3.97
CA ASP A 47 8.59 -5.35 -4.44
C ASP A 47 7.89 -4.09 -4.96
N ASP A 48 6.77 -4.23 -5.69
CA ASP A 48 5.98 -3.09 -6.17
C ASP A 48 5.40 -2.27 -5.01
N LEU A 49 4.90 -2.96 -3.97
CA LEU A 49 4.38 -2.33 -2.76
C LEU A 49 5.50 -1.68 -1.95
N MET A 50 6.62 -2.37 -1.76
CA MET A 50 7.79 -1.86 -1.05
C MET A 50 8.38 -0.63 -1.74
N ALA A 51 8.52 -0.65 -3.07
CA ALA A 51 8.97 0.52 -3.84
C ALA A 51 8.00 1.71 -3.69
N THR A 52 6.68 1.45 -3.68
CA THR A 52 5.68 2.50 -3.46
C THR A 52 5.80 3.14 -2.07
N VAL A 53 6.03 2.35 -1.02
CA VAL A 53 6.21 2.86 0.35
C VAL A 53 7.55 3.57 0.49
N ARG A 54 8.64 2.97 0.01
CA ARG A 54 10.00 3.52 0.09
C ARG A 54 10.11 4.87 -0.63
N ASP A 55 9.66 4.93 -1.87
CA ASP A 55 9.84 6.11 -2.73
C ASP A 55 8.73 7.14 -2.54
N GLY A 56 7.61 6.74 -1.94
CA GLY A 56 6.43 7.57 -1.80
C GLY A 56 5.80 7.92 -3.15
N ARG A 57 4.77 8.74 -3.12
CA ARG A 57 4.13 9.35 -4.29
C ARG A 57 3.93 10.82 -3.98
N ILE A 58 5.04 11.54 -3.99
CA ILE A 58 5.17 12.91 -3.48
C ILE A 58 4.18 13.85 -4.16
N ASP A 59 4.02 13.73 -5.49
CA ASP A 59 3.06 14.52 -6.27
C ASP A 59 1.60 14.28 -5.87
N ASN A 60 1.32 13.14 -5.23
CA ASN A 60 0.00 12.77 -4.71
C ASN A 60 -0.11 12.94 -3.19
N GLY A 61 0.90 13.56 -2.54
CA GLY A 61 0.91 13.81 -1.11
C GLY A 61 1.30 12.62 -0.22
N MET A 62 1.78 11.53 -0.80
CA MET A 62 2.34 10.40 -0.04
C MET A 62 3.85 10.58 0.11
N PRO A 63 4.39 10.80 1.32
CA PRO A 63 5.82 10.99 1.52
C PRO A 63 6.60 9.71 1.27
N ALA A 64 7.89 9.86 0.97
CA ALA A 64 8.84 8.75 0.90
C ALA A 64 9.17 8.23 2.31
N TRP A 65 9.26 6.91 2.47
CA TRP A 65 9.63 6.22 3.71
C TRP A 65 10.98 5.51 3.60
N ASN A 66 11.95 6.16 2.95
CA ASN A 66 13.33 5.67 2.77
C ASN A 66 14.15 5.56 4.07
N THR A 67 13.56 5.92 5.21
CA THR A 67 14.14 5.79 6.56
C THR A 67 13.79 4.46 7.23
N LEU A 68 12.85 3.69 6.66
CA LEU A 68 12.53 2.35 7.15
C LEU A 68 13.67 1.38 6.81
N THR A 69 13.93 0.44 7.73
CA THR A 69 14.79 -0.70 7.43
C THR A 69 14.11 -1.62 6.40
N PRO A 70 14.85 -2.47 5.68
CA PRO A 70 14.25 -3.46 4.78
C PRO A 70 13.21 -4.34 5.49
N ASP A 71 13.49 -4.75 6.74
CA ASP A 71 12.58 -5.60 7.52
C ASP A 71 11.31 -4.85 7.92
N ASP A 72 11.42 -3.58 8.35
CA ASP A 72 10.24 -2.76 8.68
C ASP A 72 9.40 -2.48 7.43
N LEU A 73 10.04 -2.20 6.30
CA LEU A 73 9.38 -1.97 5.03
C LEU A 73 8.59 -3.21 4.59
N HIS A 74 9.22 -4.38 4.68
CA HIS A 74 8.58 -5.65 4.41
C HIS A 74 7.42 -5.92 5.39
N ALA A 75 7.61 -5.69 6.69
CA ALA A 75 6.56 -5.87 7.70
C ALA A 75 5.35 -4.95 7.45
N VAL A 76 5.57 -3.70 7.05
CA VAL A 76 4.51 -2.77 6.63
C VAL A 76 3.73 -3.32 5.44
N VAL A 77 4.42 -3.86 4.43
CA VAL A 77 3.78 -4.46 3.26
C VAL A 77 2.95 -5.69 3.65
N GLN A 78 3.48 -6.59 4.48
CA GLN A 78 2.70 -7.74 4.97
C GLN A 78 1.48 -7.28 5.78
N TYR A 79 1.62 -6.24 6.61
CA TYR A 79 0.48 -5.66 7.33
C TYR A 79 -0.59 -5.09 6.38
N ILE A 80 -0.20 -4.36 5.34
CA ILE A 80 -1.12 -3.83 4.32
C ILE A 80 -1.91 -4.96 3.65
N LYS A 81 -1.27 -6.09 3.37
CA LYS A 81 -1.91 -7.26 2.76
C LYS A 81 -2.99 -7.88 3.64
N THR A 82 -2.96 -7.67 4.97
CA THR A 82 -4.00 -8.20 5.87
C THR A 82 -5.38 -7.54 5.68
N PHE A 83 -5.46 -6.36 5.04
CA PHE A 83 -6.72 -5.65 4.86
C PHE A 83 -7.63 -6.25 3.79
N SER A 84 -7.15 -7.16 2.95
CA SER A 84 -7.95 -7.77 1.88
C SER A 84 -7.81 -9.29 1.85
N PRO A 85 -8.93 -10.04 1.77
CA PRO A 85 -8.87 -11.48 1.68
C PRO A 85 -8.37 -11.97 0.30
N ARG A 86 -8.24 -11.09 -0.71
CA ARG A 86 -7.69 -11.46 -2.04
C ARG A 86 -6.26 -11.99 -1.95
N TRP A 87 -5.48 -11.52 -0.97
CA TRP A 87 -4.09 -11.96 -0.76
C TRP A 87 -3.98 -13.43 -0.32
N ALA A 88 -5.00 -13.95 0.36
CA ALA A 88 -5.06 -15.35 0.76
C ALA A 88 -5.66 -16.26 -0.33
N GLN A 89 -6.42 -15.68 -1.26
CA GLN A 89 -7.13 -16.40 -2.33
C GLN A 89 -6.36 -16.43 -3.65
N ALA A 90 -5.38 -15.55 -3.83
CA ALA A 90 -4.51 -15.62 -4.97
C ALA A 90 -3.73 -16.93 -4.92
N PRO A 91 -3.74 -17.74 -6.01
CA PRO A 91 -2.85 -18.88 -6.08
C PRO A 91 -1.43 -18.37 -5.83
N SER A 92 -0.70 -19.03 -4.94
CA SER A 92 0.71 -18.73 -4.68
C SER A 92 1.48 -18.94 -5.98
N SER A 93 1.57 -17.91 -6.82
CA SER A 93 2.41 -17.93 -8.02
C SER A 93 3.85 -17.73 -7.56
N ALA A 94 4.42 -18.79 -7.00
CA ALA A 94 5.85 -19.07 -7.06
C ALA A 94 6.13 -19.78 -8.39
N PRO A 95 7.29 -19.52 -8.99
CA PRO A 95 8.49 -20.26 -8.61
C PRO A 95 9.45 -19.50 -7.70
#